data_AF-A0A3D3LIW3-F1
#
_entry.id   AF-A0A3D3LIW3-F1
#
_cell.length_a   1.000
_cell.length_b   1.000
_cell.length_c   1.000
_cell.angle_alpha   90.00
_cell.angle_beta   90.00
_cell.angle_gamma   90.00
#
_symmetry.space_group_name_H-M   'P 1'
#
loop_
_entity.id
_entity.type
_entity.pdbx_description
1 polymer ?
#
loop_
_entity_poly.entity_id
_entity_poly.type
_entity_poly.pdbx_seq_one_letter_code
_entity_poly.pdbx_strand_id
1 'polypeptide(L)'
;MIMTEDTGFSADALALLEARHSDPFGFLGMHESHGGVVVRAFHPRAQSARVTARDGSGSWEMSREHHHGLFSVTVTGHGCFPYDIEFTSYEGRVTRGADPYSFGPLLGEQDIYFFREGTHQRLWDCLGARLRVVDGIPGAQFAVWAPNA
;
A
#
# COMPACT_ATOMS: atom_id res chain seq x y z
N MET A 1 6.26 -34.86 7.79
CA MET A 1 7.29 -34.07 8.49
C MET A 1 7.86 -33.08 7.49
N ILE A 2 7.21 -31.93 7.33
CA ILE A 2 7.75 -30.83 6.52
C ILE A 2 8.25 -29.83 7.53
N MET A 3 9.57 -29.79 7.68
CA MET A 3 10.27 -28.71 8.34
C MET A 3 10.42 -27.62 7.29
N THR A 4 9.62 -26.57 7.37
CA THR A 4 9.90 -25.31 6.67
C THR A 4 10.25 -24.29 7.73
N GLU A 5 11.48 -23.81 7.62
CA GLU A 5 12.14 -22.84 8.48
C GLU A 5 11.26 -21.59 8.67
N ASP A 6 10.71 -21.45 9.87
CA ASP A 6 10.00 -20.25 10.30
C ASP A 6 11.04 -19.16 10.65
N THR A 7 11.66 -18.58 9.62
CA THR A 7 12.71 -17.56 9.77
C THR A 7 12.12 -16.17 9.50
N GLY A 8 11.82 -15.42 10.57
CA GLY A 8 12.13 -14.00 10.63
C GLY A 8 11.21 -12.97 9.96
N PHE A 9 9.94 -13.27 9.69
CA PHE A 9 9.00 -12.23 9.22
C PHE A 9 8.41 -11.42 10.38
N SER A 10 8.19 -10.12 10.17
CA SER A 10 7.49 -9.29 11.17
C SER A 10 6.05 -9.76 11.34
N ALA A 11 5.48 -9.50 12.52
CA ALA A 11 4.06 -9.79 12.79
C ALA A 11 3.13 -9.12 11.76
N ASP A 12 3.47 -7.91 11.30
CA ASP A 12 2.75 -7.20 10.25
C ASP A 12 2.80 -7.94 8.91
N ALA A 13 3.98 -8.44 8.50
CA ALA A 13 4.11 -9.18 7.25
C ALA A 13 3.24 -10.45 7.26
N LEU A 14 3.21 -11.19 8.37
CA LEU A 14 2.35 -12.37 8.53
C LEU A 14 0.86 -11.98 8.48
N ALA A 15 0.44 -10.99 9.25
CA ALA A 15 -0.94 -10.52 9.26
C ALA A 15 -1.40 -10.05 7.88
N LEU A 16 -0.51 -9.42 7.10
CA LEU A 16 -0.81 -9.00 5.73
C LEU A 16 -1.00 -10.21 4.80
N LEU A 17 -0.09 -11.18 4.85
CA LEU A 17 -0.15 -12.39 4.02
C LEU A 17 -1.43 -13.21 4.28
N GLU A 18 -1.93 -13.16 5.51
CA GLU A 18 -3.16 -13.84 5.92
C GLU A 18 -4.43 -12.99 5.75
N ALA A 19 -4.31 -11.77 5.20
CA ALA A 19 -5.40 -10.80 5.05
C ALA A 19 -6.11 -10.44 6.36
N ARG A 20 -5.36 -10.39 7.48
CA ARG A 20 -5.84 -10.01 8.82
C ARG A 20 -5.19 -8.73 9.37
N HIS A 21 -4.41 -8.03 8.57
CA HIS A 21 -3.78 -6.79 8.98
C HIS A 21 -4.83 -5.67 9.12
N SER A 22 -4.94 -5.09 10.31
CA SER A 22 -5.94 -4.05 10.61
C SER A 22 -5.59 -2.69 10.01
N ASP A 23 -4.29 -2.38 9.88
CA ASP A 23 -3.81 -1.15 9.25
C ASP A 23 -2.75 -1.38 8.15
N PRO A 24 -3.14 -1.83 6.95
CA PRO A 24 -2.18 -2.04 5.87
C PRO A 24 -1.42 -0.77 5.46
N PHE A 25 -1.98 0.44 5.66
CA PHE A 25 -1.29 1.71 5.36
C PHE A 25 -0.13 1.98 6.32
N GLY A 26 -0.24 1.53 7.57
CA GLY A 26 0.86 1.59 8.55
C GLY A 26 2.06 0.71 8.21
N PHE A 27 1.92 -0.23 7.26
CA PHE A 27 3.00 -1.16 6.88
C PHE A 27 3.43 -1.04 5.40
N LEU A 28 2.46 -1.00 4.48
CA LEU A 28 2.66 -0.84 3.04
C LEU A 28 2.82 0.63 2.65
N GLY A 29 3.35 0.88 1.46
CA GLY A 29 3.70 2.21 0.98
C GLY A 29 5.07 2.65 1.49
N MET A 30 5.28 3.96 1.52
CA MET A 30 6.55 4.59 1.89
C MET A 30 6.54 5.02 3.35
N HIS A 31 7.56 4.62 4.10
CA HIS A 31 7.73 4.91 5.52
C HIS A 31 9.14 5.42 5.79
N GLU A 32 9.29 6.29 6.78
CA GLU A 32 10.62 6.74 7.22
C GLU A 32 11.43 5.56 7.79
N SER A 33 12.73 5.56 7.50
CA SER A 33 13.69 4.58 8.01
C SER A 33 14.99 5.29 8.37
N HIS A 34 15.86 4.65 9.13
CA HIS A 34 17.08 5.28 9.62
C HIS A 34 17.98 5.77 8.47
N GLY A 35 18.01 7.09 8.26
CA GLY A 35 18.77 7.72 7.18
C GLY A 35 18.14 7.61 5.78
N GLY A 36 16.83 7.34 5.66
CA GLY A 36 16.15 7.27 4.37
C GLY A 36 14.66 6.93 4.47
N VAL A 37 14.15 6.26 3.45
CA VAL A 37 12.79 5.71 3.43
C VAL A 37 12.81 4.23 3.06
N VAL A 38 11.81 3.49 3.52
CA VAL A 38 11.52 2.13 3.06
C VAL A 38 10.19 2.15 2.31
N VAL A 39 10.16 1.53 1.13
CA VAL A 39 8.92 1.32 0.37
C VAL A 39 8.60 -0.15 0.40
N ARG A 40 7.38 -0.50 0.83
CA ARG A 40 6.87 -1.88 0.87
C ARG A 40 5.64 -2.02 0.00
N ALA A 41 5.58 -3.09 -0.77
CA ALA A 41 4.45 -3.34 -1.64
C ALA A 41 4.10 -4.82 -1.70
N PHE A 42 2.81 -5.10 -1.88
CA PHE A 42 2.29 -6.46 -1.94
C PHE A 42 1.51 -6.71 -3.23
N HIS A 43 1.98 -7.65 -4.04
CA HIS A 43 1.32 -8.06 -5.27
C HIS A 43 1.50 -9.57 -5.50
N PRO A 44 0.50 -10.41 -5.14
CA PRO A 44 0.64 -11.87 -5.13
C PRO A 44 1.08 -12.52 -6.44
N ARG A 45 0.78 -11.88 -7.57
CA ARG A 45 1.07 -12.39 -8.92
C ARG A 45 2.32 -11.76 -9.56
N ALA A 46 3.05 -10.92 -8.83
CA ALA A 46 4.27 -10.30 -9.34
C ALA A 46 5.48 -11.21 -9.10
N GLN A 47 6.37 -11.26 -10.09
CA GLN A 47 7.68 -11.89 -10.01
C GLN A 47 8.72 -10.90 -9.47
N SER A 48 8.66 -9.64 -9.89
CA SER A 48 9.54 -8.56 -9.44
C SER A 48 8.78 -7.23 -9.33
N ALA A 49 9.38 -6.30 -8.59
CA ALA A 49 8.86 -4.94 -8.40
C ALA A 49 9.99 -3.90 -8.47
N ARG A 50 9.65 -2.68 -8.86
CA ARG A 50 10.56 -1.54 -8.97
C ARG A 50 9.85 -0.26 -8.56
N VAL A 51 10.53 0.60 -7.82
CA VAL A 51 10.08 1.95 -7.48
C VAL A 51 10.84 2.96 -8.35
N THR A 52 10.14 3.94 -8.89
CA THR A 52 10.76 5.03 -9.67
C THR A 52 10.21 6.37 -9.19
N ALA A 53 11.09 7.26 -8.74
CA ALA A 53 10.69 8.60 -8.33
C ALA A 53 10.18 9.41 -9.52
N ARG A 54 9.07 10.12 -9.35
CA ARG A 54 8.43 10.89 -10.43
C ARG A 54 9.18 12.17 -10.80
N ASP A 55 10.00 12.67 -9.88
CA ASP A 55 10.89 13.81 -10.12
C ASP A 55 12.19 13.42 -10.87
N GLY A 56 12.36 12.13 -11.19
CA GLY A 56 13.54 11.61 -11.89
C GLY A 56 14.76 11.41 -10.99
N SER A 57 14.62 11.55 -9.66
CA SER A 57 15.73 11.44 -8.71
C SER A 57 16.29 10.02 -8.57
N GLY A 58 15.56 8.99 -9.03
CA GLY A 58 16.11 7.63 -9.10
C GLY A 58 15.08 6.55 -9.41
N SER A 59 15.60 5.33 -9.57
CA SER A 59 14.84 4.10 -9.75
C SER A 59 15.54 2.96 -9.02
N TRP A 60 14.79 2.19 -8.26
CA TRP A 60 15.31 1.16 -7.38
C TRP A 60 14.53 -0.14 -7.54
N GLU A 61 15.23 -1.24 -7.76
CA GLU A 61 14.64 -2.57 -7.75
C GLU A 61 14.29 -2.97 -6.32
N MET A 62 13.14 -3.63 -6.16
CA MET A 62 12.70 -4.10 -4.86
C MET A 62 13.13 -5.55 -4.65
N SER A 63 13.67 -5.81 -3.46
CA SER A 63 13.91 -7.16 -2.98
C SER A 63 12.58 -7.86 -2.70
N ARG A 64 12.50 -9.14 -3.06
CA ARG A 64 11.34 -9.96 -2.72
C ARG A 64 11.54 -10.56 -1.33
N GLU A 65 10.86 -9.98 -0.36
CA GLU A 65 10.89 -10.44 1.03
C GLU A 65 10.15 -11.77 1.19
N HIS A 66 9.03 -11.96 0.49
CA HIS A 66 8.25 -13.20 0.58
C HIS A 66 7.82 -13.73 -0.78
N HIS A 67 7.84 -15.06 -0.93
CA HIS A 67 7.44 -15.75 -2.16
C HIS A 67 5.93 -15.57 -2.50
N HIS A 68 5.10 -15.10 -1.57
CA HIS A 68 3.72 -14.69 -1.86
C HIS A 68 3.60 -13.26 -2.39
N GLY A 69 4.69 -12.60 -2.75
CA GLY A 69 4.67 -11.31 -3.45
C GLY A 69 4.73 -10.09 -2.53
N LEU A 70 5.39 -10.22 -1.37
CA LEU A 70 5.80 -9.08 -0.55
C LEU A 70 7.18 -8.61 -1.03
N PHE A 71 7.30 -7.31 -1.31
CA PHE A 71 8.51 -6.67 -1.81
C PHE A 71 8.89 -5.49 -0.93
N SER A 72 10.18 -5.22 -0.80
CA SER A 72 10.68 -4.03 -0.11
C SER A 72 11.90 -3.42 -0.78
N VAL A 73 12.11 -2.12 -0.59
CA VAL A 73 13.36 -1.44 -0.91
C VAL A 73 13.62 -0.32 0.09
N THR A 74 14.86 -0.22 0.55
CA THR A 74 15.32 0.91 1.37
C THR A 74 16.08 1.89 0.48
N VAL A 75 15.62 3.13 0.43
CA VAL A 75 16.23 4.23 -0.32
C VAL A 75 16.92 5.16 0.68
N THR A 76 18.24 5.03 0.78
CA THR A 76 19.06 5.82 1.72
C THR A 76 19.31 7.23 1.18
N GLY A 77 19.37 8.23 2.06
CA GLY A 77 19.64 9.63 1.69
C GLY A 77 18.45 10.36 1.06
N HIS A 78 17.29 9.73 0.97
CA HIS A 78 16.05 10.35 0.48
C HIS A 78 15.04 10.53 1.62
N GLY A 79 14.35 11.67 1.64
CA GLY A 79 13.10 11.83 2.40
C GLY A 79 11.91 11.22 1.64
N CYS A 80 10.68 11.51 2.06
CA CYS A 80 9.50 11.09 1.31
C CYS A 80 9.44 11.77 -0.06
N PHE A 81 9.10 11.01 -1.10
CA PHE A 81 9.00 11.50 -2.48
C PHE A 81 7.83 10.84 -3.25
N PRO A 82 7.26 11.50 -4.26
CA PRO A 82 6.26 10.88 -5.13
C PRO A 82 6.91 9.86 -6.07
N TYR A 83 6.31 8.68 -6.20
CA TYR A 83 6.85 7.59 -7.01
C TYR A 83 5.76 6.83 -7.76
N ASP A 84 6.20 6.11 -8.80
CA ASP A 84 5.45 5.01 -9.38
C ASP A 84 6.05 3.69 -8.93
N ILE A 85 5.18 2.70 -8.80
CA ILE A 85 5.56 1.31 -8.65
C ILE A 85 5.28 0.55 -9.95
N GLU A 86 6.24 -0.28 -10.34
CA GLU A 86 6.14 -1.19 -11.47
C GLU A 86 6.23 -2.62 -10.97
N PHE A 87 5.31 -3.47 -11.43
CA PHE A 87 5.34 -4.91 -11.19
C PHE A 87 5.50 -5.65 -12.52
N THR A 88 6.34 -6.67 -12.52
CA THR A 88 6.44 -7.62 -13.65
C THR A 88 5.89 -8.96 -13.20
N SER A 89 4.93 -9.52 -13.95
CA SER A 89 4.40 -10.87 -13.68
C SER A 89 5.35 -11.96 -14.16
N TYR A 90 5.12 -13.20 -13.75
CA TYR A 90 5.86 -14.38 -14.24
C TYR A 90 5.72 -14.63 -15.74
N GLU A 91 4.69 -14.05 -16.38
CA GLU A 91 4.46 -14.11 -17.82
C GLU A 91 5.17 -12.96 -18.57
N GLY A 92 5.94 -12.13 -17.84
CA GLY A 92 6.62 -10.95 -18.39
C GLY A 92 5.72 -9.74 -18.60
N ARG A 93 4.45 -9.77 -18.13
CA ARG A 93 3.56 -8.61 -18.23
C ARG A 93 3.99 -7.56 -17.22
N VAL A 94 4.25 -6.34 -17.71
CA VAL A 94 4.61 -5.18 -16.89
C VAL A 94 3.37 -4.31 -16.64
N THR A 95 3.18 -3.88 -15.41
CA THR A 95 2.18 -2.88 -15.01
C THR A 95 2.83 -1.82 -14.16
N ARG A 96 2.63 -0.55 -14.51
CA ARG A 96 3.17 0.60 -13.79
C ARG A 96 2.04 1.56 -13.41
N GLY A 97 2.12 2.12 -12.22
CA GLY A 97 1.17 3.13 -11.75
C GLY A 97 1.53 3.68 -10.38
N ALA A 98 0.63 4.48 -9.83
CA ALA A 98 0.75 4.94 -8.45
C ALA A 98 0.58 3.78 -7.46
N ASP A 99 1.31 3.83 -6.36
CA ASP A 99 1.08 2.90 -5.25
C ASP A 99 -0.24 3.25 -4.53
N PRO A 100 -1.22 2.33 -4.43
CA PRO A 100 -2.45 2.54 -3.68
C PRO A 100 -2.24 2.98 -2.22
N TYR A 101 -1.13 2.55 -1.60
CA TYR A 101 -0.79 2.86 -0.21
C TYR A 101 -0.03 4.18 -0.04
N SER A 102 0.16 4.95 -1.12
CA SER A 102 0.80 6.28 -1.07
C SER A 102 -0.15 7.46 -0.83
N PHE A 103 -1.47 7.26 -0.95
CA PHE A 103 -2.47 8.34 -0.91
C PHE A 103 -3.00 8.69 0.49
N GLY A 104 -2.65 7.90 1.51
CA GLY A 104 -3.17 8.04 2.87
C GLY A 104 -4.70 7.85 2.99
N PRO A 105 -5.28 8.11 4.18
CA PRO A 105 -6.71 8.02 4.41
C PRO A 105 -7.49 9.09 3.61
N LEU A 106 -8.48 8.65 2.84
CA LEU A 106 -9.28 9.53 1.96
C LEU A 106 -10.66 9.91 2.52
N LEU A 107 -11.03 9.37 3.69
CA LEU A 107 -12.26 9.73 4.41
C LEU A 107 -11.94 10.87 5.36
N GLY A 108 -12.68 11.98 5.26
CA GLY A 108 -12.40 13.17 6.07
C GLY A 108 -12.78 12.97 7.54
N GLU A 109 -12.09 13.68 8.44
CA GLU A 109 -12.38 13.61 9.89
C GLU A 109 -13.82 14.01 10.20
N GLN A 110 -14.37 14.99 9.47
CA GLN A 110 -15.75 15.44 9.65
C GLN A 110 -16.77 14.38 9.21
N ASP A 111 -16.47 13.64 8.14
CA ASP A 111 -17.32 12.53 7.68
C ASP A 111 -17.37 11.45 8.76
N ILE A 112 -16.21 11.10 9.32
CA ILE A 112 -16.08 10.13 10.42
C ILE A 112 -16.84 10.61 11.66
N TYR A 113 -16.72 11.89 12.03
CA TYR A 113 -17.40 12.48 13.18
C TYR A 113 -18.93 12.36 13.05
N PHE A 114 -19.51 12.88 11.96
CA PHE A 114 -20.96 12.83 11.78
C PHE A 114 -21.48 11.40 11.59
N PHE A 115 -20.66 10.51 11.01
CA PHE A 115 -21.01 9.10 10.91
C PHE A 115 -21.11 8.45 12.29
N ARG A 116 -20.17 8.73 13.20
CA ARG A 116 -20.19 8.23 14.59
C ARG A 116 -21.39 8.75 15.38
N GLU A 117 -21.78 10.00 15.17
CA GLU A 117 -22.97 10.59 15.81
C GLU A 117 -24.30 10.16 15.17
N GLY A 118 -24.27 9.41 14.06
CA GLY A 118 -25.48 9.04 13.32
C GLY A 118 -26.19 10.22 12.62
N THR A 119 -25.49 11.33 12.43
CA THR A 119 -26.04 12.59 11.88
C THR A 119 -25.59 12.88 10.44
N HIS A 120 -24.78 12.00 9.85
CA HIS A 120 -24.28 12.18 8.49
C HIS A 120 -25.36 11.95 7.43
N GLN A 121 -26.05 13.02 7.03
CA GLN A 121 -27.20 12.94 6.11
C GLN A 121 -26.84 12.54 4.67
N ARG A 122 -25.56 12.57 4.29
CA ARG A 122 -25.09 12.27 2.93
C ARG A 122 -24.05 11.14 2.91
N LEU A 123 -24.27 10.08 3.68
CA LEU A 123 -23.27 9.03 3.87
C LEU A 123 -22.91 8.27 2.57
N TRP A 124 -23.83 8.23 1.60
CA TRP A 124 -23.55 7.75 0.24
C TRP A 124 -22.50 8.59 -0.49
N ASP A 125 -22.30 9.83 -0.04
CA ASP A 125 -21.25 10.71 -0.53
C ASP A 125 -19.91 10.49 0.18
N CYS A 126 -19.70 9.38 0.88
CA CYS A 126 -18.38 9.03 1.40
C CYS A 126 -18.14 7.52 1.54
N LEU A 127 -19.17 6.72 1.80
CA LEU A 127 -19.11 5.25 1.78
C LEU A 127 -19.37 4.66 0.38
N GLY A 128 -19.03 3.38 0.22
CA GLY A 128 -19.19 2.63 -1.04
C GLY A 128 -17.98 2.75 -1.96
N ALA A 129 -18.22 2.59 -3.27
CA ALA A 129 -17.21 2.66 -4.32
C ALA A 129 -17.40 3.93 -5.13
N ARG A 130 -16.39 4.80 -5.18
CA ARG A 130 -16.51 6.12 -5.81
C ARG A 130 -15.30 6.47 -6.66
N LEU A 131 -15.56 6.91 -7.88
CA LEU A 131 -14.50 7.45 -8.74
C LEU A 131 -13.96 8.75 -8.13
N ARG A 132 -12.64 8.84 -8.02
CA ARG A 132 -11.95 9.98 -7.43
C ARG A 132 -10.64 10.21 -8.17
N VAL A 133 -10.20 11.47 -8.22
CA VAL A 133 -8.85 11.83 -8.62
C VAL A 133 -8.12 12.30 -7.37
N VAL A 134 -6.98 11.66 -7.04
CA VAL A 134 -6.11 12.06 -5.92
C VAL A 134 -4.74 12.39 -6.50
N ASP A 135 -4.22 13.58 -6.21
CA ASP A 135 -2.94 14.07 -6.76
C ASP A 135 -2.83 13.93 -8.28
N GLY A 136 -3.93 14.20 -8.99
CA GLY A 136 -4.03 14.07 -10.44
C GLY A 136 -4.18 12.64 -10.98
N ILE A 137 -4.22 11.62 -10.10
CA ILE A 137 -4.33 10.21 -10.49
C ILE A 137 -5.79 9.74 -10.38
N PRO A 138 -6.43 9.35 -11.50
CA PRO A 138 -7.79 8.83 -11.47
C PRO A 138 -7.80 7.41 -10.90
N GLY A 139 -8.80 7.10 -10.08
CA GLY A 139 -9.01 5.79 -9.49
C GLY A 139 -10.39 5.64 -8.87
N ALA A 140 -10.54 4.59 -8.05
CA ALA A 140 -11.74 4.35 -7.26
C ALA A 140 -11.37 4.26 -5.77
N GLN A 141 -12.04 5.06 -4.94
CA GLN A 141 -12.01 4.98 -3.50
C GLN A 141 -13.07 3.98 -3.03
N PHE A 142 -12.70 3.10 -2.10
CA PHE A 142 -13.62 2.21 -1.41
C PHE A 142 -13.65 2.54 0.08
N ALA A 143 -14.85 2.63 0.66
CA ALA A 143 -15.03 2.78 2.09
C ALA A 143 -16.22 1.94 2.56
N VAL A 144 -16.01 1.14 3.60
CA VAL A 144 -17.00 0.22 4.17
C VAL A 144 -17.01 0.36 5.68
N TRP A 145 -18.19 0.28 6.28
CA TRP A 145 -18.32 0.15 7.72
C TRP A 145 -18.40 -1.32 8.10
N ALA A 146 -17.37 -1.81 8.78
CA ALA A 146 -17.26 -3.19 9.24
C ALA A 146 -16.49 -3.26 10.57
N PRO A 147 -17.10 -2.84 11.70
CA PRO A 147 -16.38 -2.62 12.96
C PRO A 147 -15.84 -3.90 13.63
N ASN A 148 -16.27 -5.09 13.17
CA ASN A 148 -15.90 -6.38 13.75
C ASN A 148 -15.34 -7.35 12.68
N ALA A 149 -14.83 -6.81 11.56
CA ALA A 149 -14.22 -7.61 10.50
C ALA A 149 -12.87 -8.21 10.92
#